data_AF-A0A0D8XZT0-F1
#
_entry.id   AF-A0A0D8XZT0-F1
#
_cell.length_a   1.000
_cell.length_b   1.000
_cell.length_c   1.000
_cell.angle_alpha   90.00
_cell.angle_beta   90.00
_cell.angle_gamma   90.00
#
_symmetry.space_group_name_H-M   'P 1'
#
loop_
_entity.id
_entity.type
_entity.pdbx_description
1 polymer ?
#
loop_
_entity_poly.entity_id
_entity_poly.type
_entity_poly.pdbx_seq_one_letter_code
_entity_poly.pdbx_strand_id
1 'polypeptide(L)'
;MNFFALPFIYISTLLIFIAKQWSWRGPSVYKSTSENFTAGSIHSLLGTIAILIAILQPLLALMRCQPDTGARPIFNWTHRSLGIIGIVLSYLKNKAPSKTIAMEMQNRSSHRYDDTGKVINIPPKIINLKPLYGVTMMYVLFTLFCFCVTALLITMLST
;
A
#
# COMPACT_ATOMS: atom_id res chain seq x y z
N MET A 1 -21.20 0.11 2.86
CA MET A 1 -19.79 -0.23 3.19
C MET A 1 -19.49 -1.60 2.59
N ASN A 2 -18.36 -1.76 1.91
CA ASN A 2 -17.95 -3.05 1.35
C ASN A 2 -17.27 -3.93 2.41
N PHE A 3 -17.98 -4.26 3.50
CA PHE A 3 -17.48 -5.17 4.54
C PHE A 3 -17.01 -6.51 3.95
N PHE A 4 -17.73 -6.99 2.93
CA PHE A 4 -17.36 -8.21 2.21
C PHE A 4 -16.02 -8.13 1.48
N ALA A 5 -15.53 -6.94 1.11
CA ALA A 5 -14.26 -6.81 0.39
C ALA A 5 -13.03 -6.89 1.33
N LEU A 6 -13.19 -6.53 2.61
CA LEU A 6 -12.10 -6.53 3.59
C LEU A 6 -11.40 -7.89 3.77
N PRO A 7 -12.11 -9.03 3.94
CA PRO A 7 -11.45 -10.32 4.08
C PRO A 7 -10.63 -10.69 2.83
N PHE A 8 -11.12 -10.41 1.62
CA PHE A 8 -10.37 -10.66 0.39
C PHE A 8 -9.13 -9.79 0.29
N ILE A 9 -9.22 -8.50 0.65
CA ILE A 9 -8.07 -7.59 0.68
C ILE A 9 -7.02 -8.07 1.67
N TYR A 10 -7.44 -8.51 2.86
CA TYR A 10 -6.53 -9.01 3.90
C TYR A 10 -5.82 -10.30 3.45
N ILE A 11 -6.58 -11.30 2.97
CA ILE A 11 -6.03 -12.57 2.47
C ILE A 11 -5.07 -12.32 1.30
N SER A 12 -5.46 -11.48 0.33
CA SER A 12 -4.62 -11.16 -0.82
C SER A 12 -3.30 -10.51 -0.39
N THR A 13 -3.36 -9.57 0.55
CA THR A 13 -2.17 -8.89 1.08
C THR A 13 -1.26 -9.87 1.81
N LEU A 14 -1.83 -10.74 2.65
CA LEU A 14 -1.09 -11.78 3.37
C LEU A 14 -0.36 -12.73 2.40
N LEU A 15 -1.04 -13.20 1.35
CA LEU A 15 -0.44 -14.06 0.32
C LEU A 15 0.72 -13.36 -0.40
N ILE A 16 0.61 -12.06 -0.69
CA ILE A 16 1.71 -11.28 -1.28
C ILE A 16 2.92 -11.23 -0.34
N PHE A 17 2.71 -10.97 0.94
CA PHE A 17 3.82 -10.93 1.91
C PHE A 17 4.48 -12.30 2.07
N ILE A 18 3.69 -13.39 2.14
CA ILE A 18 4.21 -14.77 2.17
C ILE A 18 5.06 -15.04 0.92
N ALA A 19 4.52 -14.76 -0.27
CA ALA A 19 5.22 -14.96 -1.54
C ALA A 19 6.49 -14.08 -1.68
N LYS A 20 6.57 -12.98 -0.92
CA LYS A 20 7.73 -12.08 -0.87
C LYS A 20 8.61 -12.31 0.35
N GLN A 21 8.43 -13.40 1.10
CA GLN A 21 9.22 -13.72 2.30
C GLN A 21 9.23 -12.55 3.29
N TRP A 22 8.08 -11.90 3.50
CA TRP A 22 7.91 -10.77 4.41
C TRP A 22 8.80 -9.56 4.10
N SER A 23 9.23 -9.42 2.84
CA SER A 23 10.17 -8.39 2.41
C SER A 23 9.45 -7.20 1.76
N TRP A 24 9.72 -5.98 2.24
CA TRP A 24 9.16 -4.75 1.65
C TRP A 24 9.84 -4.41 0.32
N ARG A 25 9.05 -4.29 -0.75
CA ARG A 25 9.56 -4.02 -2.11
C ARG A 25 9.36 -2.58 -2.59
N GLY A 26 8.61 -1.75 -1.86
CA GLY A 26 8.41 -0.34 -2.18
C GLY A 26 9.61 0.56 -1.87
N PRO A 27 9.39 1.89 -1.86
CA PRO A 27 10.45 2.86 -1.62
C PRO A 27 11.04 2.70 -0.23
N SER A 28 12.33 3.00 -0.10
CA SER A 28 13.07 2.93 1.15
C SER A 28 14.18 3.98 1.16
N VAL A 29 14.48 4.51 2.34
CA VAL A 29 15.61 5.43 2.58
C VAL A 29 16.98 4.79 2.24
N TYR A 30 17.04 3.46 2.20
CA TYR A 30 18.27 2.71 1.90
C TYR A 30 18.43 2.42 0.39
N LYS A 31 17.49 2.84 -0.45
CA LYS A 31 17.54 2.68 -1.92
C LYS A 31 17.89 4.00 -2.58
N SER A 32 18.57 3.93 -3.73
CA SER A 32 18.80 5.12 -4.56
C SER A 32 17.49 5.70 -5.12
N THR A 33 17.53 6.94 -5.58
CA THR A 33 16.37 7.61 -6.20
C THR A 33 15.82 6.78 -7.37
N SER A 34 16.67 6.30 -8.28
CA SER A 34 16.23 5.49 -9.42
C SER A 34 15.53 4.20 -9.00
N GLU A 35 16.02 3.52 -7.95
CA GLU A 35 15.39 2.32 -7.40
C GLU A 35 14.03 2.59 -6.74
N ASN A 36 13.90 3.72 -6.03
CA ASN A 36 12.65 4.14 -5.38
C ASN A 36 11.54 4.46 -6.38
N PHE A 37 11.90 5.01 -7.54
CA PHE A 37 10.96 5.37 -8.61
C PHE A 37 10.77 4.26 -9.66
N THR A 38 11.26 3.04 -9.41
CA THR A 38 10.91 1.89 -10.26
C THR A 38 9.42 1.60 -10.20
N ALA A 39 8.86 1.09 -11.31
CA ALA A 39 7.44 0.75 -11.39
C ALA A 39 6.98 -0.22 -10.29
N GLY A 40 7.79 -1.23 -9.97
CA GLY A 40 7.49 -2.17 -8.89
C GLY A 40 7.48 -1.51 -7.52
N SER A 41 8.40 -0.57 -7.27
CA SER A 41 8.47 0.18 -6.03
C SER A 41 7.24 1.07 -5.85
N ILE A 42 6.87 1.85 -6.87
CA ILE A 42 5.68 2.70 -6.88
C ILE A 42 4.40 1.86 -6.74
N HIS A 43 4.30 0.72 -7.44
CA HIS A 43 3.16 -0.19 -7.32
C HIS A 43 2.96 -0.68 -5.88
N SER A 44 4.04 -1.07 -5.20
CA SER A 44 3.99 -1.48 -3.80
C SER A 44 3.57 -0.35 -2.86
N LEU A 45 4.01 0.89 -3.13
CA LEU A 45 3.60 2.07 -2.35
C LEU A 45 2.13 2.42 -2.55
N LEU A 46 1.69 2.60 -3.81
CA LEU A 46 0.31 2.97 -4.12
C LEU A 46 -0.68 1.90 -3.66
N GLY A 47 -0.32 0.63 -3.82
CA GLY A 47 -1.13 -0.49 -3.33
C GLY A 47 -1.28 -0.50 -1.81
N THR A 48 -0.19 -0.22 -1.08
CA THR A 48 -0.18 -0.08 0.38
C THR A 48 -1.10 1.05 0.85
N ILE A 49 -0.97 2.24 0.26
CA ILE A 49 -1.82 3.39 0.61
C ILE A 49 -3.30 3.09 0.30
N ALA A 50 -3.58 2.48 -0.85
CA ALA A 50 -4.95 2.10 -1.23
C ALA A 50 -5.58 1.11 -0.24
N ILE A 51 -4.82 0.12 0.25
CA ILE A 51 -5.28 -0.84 1.27
C ILE A 51 -5.56 -0.12 2.59
N LEU A 52 -4.66 0.77 3.04
CA LEU A 52 -4.86 1.54 4.28
C LEU A 52 -6.13 2.38 4.22
N ILE A 53 -6.35 3.09 3.10
CA ILE A 53 -7.58 3.87 2.88
C ILE A 53 -8.81 2.95 2.90
N ALA A 54 -8.74 1.79 2.24
CA ALA A 54 -9.86 0.84 2.19
C ALA A 54 -10.25 0.30 3.59
N ILE A 55 -9.29 0.16 4.51
CA ILE A 55 -9.51 -0.24 5.91
C ILE A 55 -9.97 0.94 6.77
N LEU A 56 -9.46 2.15 6.54
CA LEU A 56 -9.87 3.35 7.28
C LEU A 56 -11.30 3.78 6.97
N GLN A 57 -11.74 3.63 5.72
CA GLN A 57 -13.10 3.95 5.28
C GLN A 57 -14.17 3.40 6.24
N PRO A 58 -14.17 2.10 6.59
CA PRO A 58 -15.19 1.57 7.46
C PRO A 58 -15.09 2.01 8.91
N LEU A 59 -13.89 2.26 9.42
CA LEU A 59 -13.68 2.76 10.79
C LEU A 59 -14.21 4.19 10.93
N LEU A 60 -13.93 5.03 9.93
CA LEU A 60 -14.48 6.39 9.86
C LEU A 60 -16.01 6.35 9.76
N ALA A 61 -16.59 5.42 8.99
CA ALA A 61 -18.05 5.26 8.90
C ALA A 61 -18.72 4.90 10.24
N LEU A 62 -18.03 4.15 11.10
CA LEU A 62 -18.52 3.83 12.45
C LEU A 62 -18.50 5.04 13.38
N MET A 63 -17.51 5.93 13.23
CA MET A 63 -17.41 7.19 13.97
C MET A 63 -18.28 8.31 13.38
N ARG A 64 -19.32 7.98 12.60
CA ARG A 64 -20.17 9.00 11.97
C ARG A 64 -20.84 9.87 13.02
N CYS A 65 -20.86 11.18 12.79
CA CYS A 65 -21.58 12.13 13.64
C CYS A 65 -23.10 11.96 13.49
N GLN A 66 -23.85 12.36 14.51
CA GLN A 66 -25.32 12.42 14.47
C GLN A 66 -25.80 13.29 13.28
N PRO A 67 -26.95 12.95 12.67
CA PRO A 67 -27.44 13.60 11.45
C PRO A 67 -27.65 15.11 11.60
N ASP A 68 -28.01 15.57 12.79
CA ASP A 68 -28.40 16.96 13.05
C ASP A 68 -27.24 17.86 13.49
N THR A 69 -26.01 17.34 13.40
CA THR A 69 -24.80 18.08 13.80
C THR A 69 -24.20 18.86 12.63
N GLY A 70 -23.73 20.08 12.88
CA GLY A 70 -23.00 20.89 11.89
C GLY A 70 -21.70 20.25 11.38
N ALA A 71 -21.20 19.20 12.05
CA ALA A 71 -20.04 18.42 11.63
C ALA A 71 -20.38 17.37 10.53
N ARG A 72 -21.66 17.04 10.33
CA ARG A 72 -22.10 15.99 9.39
C ARG A 72 -21.73 16.28 7.92
N PRO A 73 -21.83 17.52 7.40
CA PRO A 73 -21.36 17.84 6.05
C PRO A 73 -19.85 17.63 5.87
N ILE A 74 -19.05 18.02 6.88
CA ILE A 74 -17.58 17.86 6.87
C ILE A 74 -17.21 16.38 6.88
N PHE A 75 -17.89 15.58 7.72
CA PHE A 75 -17.72 14.14 7.75
C PHE A 75 -18.03 13.50 6.40
N ASN A 76 -19.19 13.81 5.81
CA ASN A 76 -19.62 13.24 4.53
C ASN A 76 -18.64 13.61 3.41
N TRP A 77 -18.19 14.87 3.36
CA TRP A 77 -17.21 15.32 2.38
C TRP A 77 -15.88 14.58 2.53
N THR A 78 -15.36 14.48 3.76
CA THR A 78 -14.09 13.79 4.06
C THR A 78 -14.16 12.30 3.72
N HIS A 79 -15.22 11.62 4.17
CA HIS A 79 -15.44 10.20 3.93
C HIS A 79 -15.53 9.90 2.42
N ARG A 80 -16.28 10.72 1.67
CA ARG A 80 -16.41 10.61 0.21
C ARG A 80 -15.10 10.88 -0.51
N SER A 81 -14.38 11.95 -0.15
CA SER A 81 -13.10 12.31 -0.76
C SER A 81 -12.06 11.20 -0.58
N LEU A 82 -11.93 10.66 0.63
CA LEU A 82 -11.04 9.52 0.90
C LEU A 82 -11.43 8.29 0.07
N GLY A 83 -12.73 8.04 -0.15
CA GLY A 83 -13.20 6.91 -0.94
C GLY A 83 -12.79 7.04 -2.41
N ILE A 84 -12.96 8.22 -2.99
CA ILE A 84 -12.55 8.54 -4.35
C ILE A 84 -11.02 8.39 -4.50
N ILE A 85 -10.25 8.92 -3.56
CA ILE A 85 -8.77 8.79 -3.56
C ILE A 85 -8.37 7.31 -3.57
N GLY A 86 -8.99 6.48 -2.73
CA GLY A 86 -8.71 5.04 -2.68
C GLY A 86 -8.95 4.35 -4.04
N ILE A 87 -10.05 4.68 -4.72
CA ILE A 87 -10.38 4.15 -6.05
C ILE A 87 -9.33 4.60 -7.08
N VAL A 88 -8.99 5.89 -7.10
CA VAL A 88 -8.00 6.44 -8.03
C VAL A 88 -6.64 5.79 -7.84
N LEU A 89 -6.17 5.63 -6.59
CA LEU A 89 -4.89 4.97 -6.30
C LEU A 89 -4.89 3.51 -6.76
N SER A 90 -6.00 2.79 -6.57
CA SER A 90 -6.15 1.40 -7.05
C SER A 90 -6.09 1.33 -8.58
N TYR A 91 -6.75 2.26 -9.27
CA TYR A 91 -6.68 2.36 -10.73
C TYR A 91 -5.26 2.68 -11.23
N LEU A 92 -4.58 3.65 -10.63
CA LEU A 92 -3.21 4.02 -10.99
C LEU A 92 -2.22 2.87 -10.77
N LYS A 93 -2.38 2.11 -9.67
CA LYS A 93 -1.62 0.89 -9.42
C LYS A 93 -1.79 -0.12 -10.55
N ASN A 94 -3.01 -0.34 -11.05
CA ASN A 94 -3.29 -1.31 -12.12
C ASN A 94 -2.71 -0.88 -13.47
N LYS A 95 -2.50 0.43 -13.67
CA LYS A 95 -1.85 1.00 -14.86
C LYS A 95 -0.33 1.04 -14.78
N ALA A 96 0.28 0.73 -13.62
CA ALA A 96 1.72 0.56 -13.52
C ALA A 96 2.18 -0.50 -14.52
N PRO A 97 3.31 -0.29 -15.24
CA PRO A 97 3.71 -1.14 -16.35
C PRO A 97 3.79 -2.59 -15.89
N SER A 98 3.24 -3.49 -16.71
CA SER A 98 3.16 -4.92 -16.41
C SER A 98 4.54 -5.49 -16.11
N LYS A 99 4.60 -6.60 -15.36
CA LYS A 99 5.87 -7.28 -15.06
C LYS A 99 6.73 -7.49 -16.30
N THR A 100 6.12 -7.78 -17.44
CA THR A 100 6.80 -7.97 -18.73
C THR A 100 7.48 -6.69 -19.22
N ILE A 101 6.75 -5.55 -19.21
CA ILE A 101 7.30 -4.26 -19.63
C ILE A 101 8.36 -3.77 -18.63
N ALA A 102 8.13 -3.98 -17.33
CA ALA A 102 9.11 -3.65 -16.30
C ALA A 102 10.40 -4.49 -16.41
N MET A 103 10.26 -5.80 -16.71
CA MET A 103 11.40 -6.69 -16.98
C MET A 103 12.14 -6.28 -18.25
N GLU A 104 11.44 -5.90 -19.30
CA GLU A 104 12.06 -5.43 -20.54
C GLU A 104 12.81 -4.11 -20.34
N MET A 105 12.21 -3.15 -19.64
CA MET A 105 12.87 -1.88 -19.28
C MET A 105 14.09 -2.10 -18.37
N GLN A 106 13.99 -3.03 -17.42
CA GLN A 106 15.11 -3.42 -16.59
C GLN A 106 16.21 -4.11 -17.42
N ASN A 107 15.85 -4.99 -18.35
CA ASN A 107 16.80 -5.68 -19.23
C ASN A 107 17.52 -4.70 -20.16
N ARG A 108 16.81 -3.71 -20.71
CA ARG A 108 17.41 -2.64 -21.52
C ARG A 108 18.35 -1.74 -20.71
N SER A 109 18.08 -1.53 -19.43
CA SER A 109 18.94 -0.70 -18.56
C SER A 109 20.13 -1.46 -17.98
N SER A 110 20.07 -2.79 -17.89
CA SER A 110 21.23 -3.65 -17.56
C SER A 110 22.19 -3.84 -18.74
N HIS A 111 21.72 -3.71 -19.97
CA HIS A 111 22.58 -3.62 -21.17
C HIS A 111 22.97 -2.17 -21.44
N ARG A 112 23.64 -1.52 -20.49
CA ARG A 112 24.26 -0.23 -20.74
C ARG A 112 25.58 -0.51 -21.46
N TYR A 113 25.76 0.02 -22.66
CA TYR A 113 27.06 -0.01 -23.35
C TYR A 113 27.92 1.12 -22.79
N ASP A 114 29.20 0.87 -22.52
CA ASP A 114 30.15 1.95 -22.27
C ASP A 114 30.47 2.70 -23.56
N ASP A 115 31.17 3.82 -23.45
CA ASP A 115 31.56 4.65 -24.61
C ASP A 115 32.51 3.92 -25.58
N THR A 116 33.02 2.73 -25.21
CA THR A 116 33.81 1.83 -26.05
C THR A 116 32.98 0.75 -26.75
N GLY A 117 31.65 0.77 -26.57
CA GLY A 117 30.73 -0.19 -27.18
C GLY A 117 30.70 -1.55 -26.47
N LYS A 118 31.14 -1.63 -25.21
CA LYS A 118 31.14 -2.88 -24.44
C LYS A 118 29.94 -2.96 -23.50
N VAL A 119 29.27 -4.11 -23.43
CA VAL A 119 28.13 -4.33 -22.52
C VAL A 119 28.63 -4.31 -21.07
N ILE A 120 28.19 -3.32 -20.30
CA ILE A 120 28.41 -3.23 -18.87
C ILE A 120 27.30 -4.02 -18.17
N ASN A 121 27.50 -5.33 -17.99
CA ASN A 121 26.60 -6.13 -17.14
C ASN A 121 26.80 -5.71 -15.69
N ILE A 122 25.98 -4.79 -15.18
CA ILE A 122 25.91 -4.53 -13.74
C ILE A 122 25.10 -5.68 -13.14
N PRO A 123 25.70 -6.59 -12.36
CA PRO A 123 24.95 -7.66 -11.72
C PRO A 123 23.85 -7.01 -10.85
N PRO A 124 22.61 -7.55 -10.85
CA PRO A 124 21.57 -7.03 -9.99
C PRO A 124 22.08 -7.07 -8.56
N LYS A 125 22.24 -5.89 -7.95
CA LYS A 125 22.68 -5.78 -6.56
C LYS A 125 21.69 -6.57 -5.71
N ILE A 126 22.11 -7.72 -5.20
CA ILE A 126 21.33 -8.49 -4.22
C ILE A 126 21.37 -7.65 -2.95
N ILE A 127 20.43 -6.72 -2.85
CA ILE A 127 20.19 -6.01 -1.61
C ILE A 127 19.74 -7.10 -0.66
N ASN A 128 20.57 -7.39 0.35
CA ASN A 128 20.17 -8.20 1.50
C ASN A 128 18.98 -7.48 2.14
N LEU A 129 17.78 -7.78 1.65
CA LEU A 129 16.53 -7.31 2.25
C LEU A 129 16.44 -8.05 3.58
N LYS A 130 16.95 -7.42 4.63
CA LYS A 130 16.59 -7.82 5.98
C LYS A 130 15.06 -7.88 6.01
N PRO A 131 14.45 -8.97 6.50
CA PRO A 131 13.00 -9.04 6.64
C PRO A 131 12.59 -7.84 7.47
N LEU A 132 11.93 -6.88 6.83
CA LEU A 132 11.57 -5.63 7.49
C LEU A 132 10.29 -5.91 8.24
N TYR A 133 10.44 -6.60 9.38
CA TYR A 133 9.40 -6.81 10.38
C TYR A 133 8.62 -5.52 10.64
N GLY A 134 9.23 -4.34 10.50
CA GLY A 134 8.60 -3.04 10.67
C GLY A 134 7.33 -2.79 9.87
N VAL A 135 7.22 -3.25 8.61
CA VAL A 135 5.99 -3.03 7.82
C VAL A 135 4.89 -3.97 8.28
N THR A 136 5.20 -5.26 8.43
CA THR A 136 4.28 -6.25 9.02
C THR A 136 3.83 -5.82 10.42
N MET A 137 4.75 -5.30 11.23
CA MET A 137 4.48 -4.84 12.59
C MET A 137 3.66 -3.55 12.58
N MET A 138 3.86 -2.64 11.62
CA MET A 138 2.96 -1.50 11.40
C MET A 138 1.54 -1.95 11.06
N TYR A 139 1.37 -2.93 10.17
CA TYR A 139 0.04 -3.45 9.83
C TYR A 139 -0.60 -4.18 11.00
N VAL A 140 0.17 -4.95 11.78
CA VAL A 140 -0.31 -5.65 12.98
C VAL A 140 -0.69 -4.65 14.08
N LEU A 141 0.16 -3.66 14.37
CA LEU A 141 -0.13 -2.59 15.33
C LEU A 141 -1.34 -1.76 14.90
N PHE A 142 -1.44 -1.44 13.62
CA PHE A 142 -2.59 -0.71 13.08
C PHE A 142 -3.86 -1.53 13.20
N THR A 143 -3.81 -2.83 12.92
CA THR A 143 -4.97 -3.74 13.07
C THR A 143 -5.38 -3.89 14.53
N LEU A 144 -4.42 -4.03 15.45
CA LEU A 144 -4.64 -4.04 16.90
C LEU A 144 -5.25 -2.72 17.39
N PHE A 145 -4.72 -1.58 16.93
CA PHE A 145 -5.27 -0.26 17.22
C PHE A 145 -6.72 -0.14 16.74
N CYS A 146 -7.02 -0.61 15.52
CA CYS A 146 -8.38 -0.63 14.99
C CYS A 146 -9.32 -1.52 15.82
N PHE A 147 -8.83 -2.66 16.31
CA PHE A 147 -9.59 -3.56 17.19
C PHE A 147 -9.87 -2.91 18.55
N CYS A 148 -8.88 -2.25 19.15
CA CYS A 148 -9.04 -1.50 20.40
C CYS A 148 -10.03 -0.35 20.26
N VAL A 149 -9.96 0.43 19.17
CA VAL A 149 -10.91 1.52 18.90
C VAL A 149 -12.32 0.96 18.70
N THR A 150 -12.45 -0.18 18.03
CA THR A 150 -13.76 -0.84 17.83
C THR A 150 -14.33 -1.35 19.17
N ALA A 151 -13.51 -1.96 20.02
CA ALA A 151 -13.92 -2.41 21.35
C ALA A 151 -14.36 -1.24 22.26
N LEU A 152 -13.60 -0.13 22.25
CA LEU A 152 -13.95 1.11 22.95
C LEU A 152 -15.26 1.72 22.44
N LEU A 153 -15.51 1.67 21.13
CA LEU A 153 -16.77 2.13 20.55
C LEU A 153 -17.96 1.26 20.99
N ILE A 154 -17.79 -0.06 21.05
CA ILE A 154 -18.83 -0.97 21.54
C ILE A 154 -19.17 -0.68 23.00
N THR A 155 -18.17 -0.47 23.86
CA THR A 155 -18.41 -0.18 25.28
C THR A 155 -19.11 1.16 25.48
N MET A 156 -18.75 2.19 24.72
CA MET A 156 -19.38 3.52 24.78
C MET A 156 -20.80 3.55 24.20
N LEU A 157 -21.16 2.60 23.33
CA LEU A 157 -22.52 2.47 22.77
C LEU A 157 -23.43 1.56 23.61
N SER A 158 -22.84 0.75 24.52
CA SER A 158 -23.57 -0.15 25.43
C SER A 158 -23.93 0.48 26.79
N THR A 159 -23.48 1.71 27.03
CA THR A 159 -23.83 2.56 28.18
C THR A 159 -24.79 3.65 27.76
#